data_AF-A0A1U7HWS3-F1
#
_entry.id   AF-A0A1U7HWS3-F1
#
_cell.length_a   1.000
_cell.length_b   1.000
_cell.length_c   1.000
_cell.angle_alpha   90.00
_cell.angle_beta   90.00
_cell.angle_gamma   90.00
#
_symmetry.space_group_name_H-M   'P 1'
#
loop_
_entity.id
_entity.type
_entity.pdbx_description
1 polymer ?
#
loop_
_entity_poly.entity_id
_entity_poly.type
_entity_poly.pdbx_seq_one_letter_code
_entity_poly.pdbx_strand_id
1 'polypeptide(L)'
;MKLLFYLSNNASKEQMTLSLVDNNVAISIDFGTSGVRVVAVTLQCAIAAQARRSYPLLTPHRGWTEQNPSDWVEAAFQALTEVVQQLQDYHICMVWFRWMQ
;
A
#
# COMPACT_ATOMS: atom_id res chain seq x y z
N MET A 1 -2.67 17.65 -28.22
CA MET A 1 -1.39 18.03 -28.85
C MET A 1 -0.29 17.97 -27.80
N LYS A 2 0.39 16.83 -27.65
CA LYS A 2 1.62 16.68 -26.85
C LYS A 2 2.63 16.04 -27.79
N LEU A 3 3.55 16.86 -28.28
CA LEU A 3 4.52 16.54 -29.31
C LEU A 3 5.55 15.59 -28.72
N LEU A 4 5.48 14.29 -29.05
CA LEU A 4 6.51 13.31 -28.71
C LEU A 4 7.70 13.52 -29.64
N PHE A 5 8.71 14.26 -29.17
CA PHE A 5 10.02 14.30 -29.79
C PHE A 5 10.62 12.89 -29.74
N TYR A 6 10.84 12.31 -30.93
CA TYR A 6 11.54 11.04 -31.11
C TYR A 6 13.05 11.28 -30.87
N LEU A 7 13.50 11.18 -29.61
CA LEU A 7 14.92 11.32 -29.29
C LEU A 7 15.67 10.00 -29.48
N SER A 8 16.66 10.09 -30.37
CA SER A 8 17.65 9.08 -30.71
C SER A 8 18.72 9.02 -29.62
N ASN A 9 18.58 8.09 -28.67
CA ASN A 9 19.69 7.35 -28.05
C ASN A 9 19.14 6.30 -27.08
N ASN A 10 19.67 5.07 -27.14
CA ASN A 10 19.20 3.98 -26.26
C ASN A 10 19.53 4.24 -24.77
N ALA A 11 20.65 4.90 -24.47
CA ALA A 11 21.09 5.18 -23.10
C ALA A 11 20.13 6.09 -22.30
N SER A 12 19.53 7.10 -22.94
CA SER A 12 18.56 7.99 -22.27
C SER A 12 17.21 7.32 -22.06
N LYS A 13 16.79 6.42 -22.97
CA LYS A 13 15.62 5.55 -22.78
C LYS A 13 15.83 4.57 -21.64
N GLU A 14 17.02 3.97 -21.53
CA GLU A 14 17.37 3.07 -20.43
C GLU A 14 17.40 3.79 -19.09
N GLN A 15 18.01 4.97 -18.98
CA GLN A 15 18.02 5.76 -17.74
C GLN A 15 16.60 6.20 -17.32
N MET A 16 15.76 6.63 -18.26
CA MET A 16 14.38 7.00 -17.98
C MET A 16 13.56 5.76 -17.57
N THR A 17 13.78 4.61 -18.22
CA THR A 17 13.13 3.34 -17.85
C THR A 17 13.58 2.87 -16.47
N LEU A 18 14.87 2.97 -16.13
CA LEU A 18 15.41 2.66 -14.80
C LEU A 18 14.78 3.56 -13.73
N SER A 19 14.68 4.86 -13.98
CA SER A 19 14.02 5.80 -13.04
C SER A 19 12.51 5.52 -12.86
N LEU A 20 11.83 5.00 -13.89
CA LEU A 20 10.43 4.58 -13.80
C LEU A 20 10.27 3.26 -13.02
N VAL A 21 11.28 2.38 -13.06
CA VAL A 21 11.32 1.15 -12.25
C VAL A 21 11.62 1.48 -10.79
N ASP A 22 12.51 2.43 -10.52
CA ASP A 22 12.89 2.83 -9.16
C ASP A 22 11.75 3.51 -8.38
N ASN A 23 10.81 4.14 -9.08
CA ASN A 23 9.63 4.76 -8.47
C ASN A 23 8.41 3.84 -8.39
N ASN A 24 8.55 2.54 -8.66
CA ASN A 24 7.43 1.60 -8.48
C ASN A 24 7.35 1.09 -7.05
N VAL A 25 6.13 1.04 -6.51
CA VAL A 25 5.83 0.43 -5.22
C VAL A 25 4.70 -0.58 -5.30
N ALA A 26 4.80 -1.59 -4.45
CA ALA A 26 3.74 -2.55 -4.20
C ALA A 26 3.18 -2.29 -2.79
N ILE A 27 1.85 -2.32 -2.64
CA ILE A 27 1.16 -2.09 -1.36
C ILE A 27 0.63 -3.41 -0.79
N SER A 28 1.02 -3.76 0.44
CA SER A 28 0.38 -4.79 1.26
C SER A 28 -0.71 -4.20 2.10
N ILE A 29 -1.79 -4.96 2.28
CA ILE A 29 -2.81 -4.74 3.30
C ILE A 29 -2.94 -6.04 4.09
N ASP A 30 -2.52 -6.02 5.35
CA ASP A 30 -2.46 -7.19 6.23
C ASP A 30 -3.43 -7.01 7.40
N PHE A 31 -4.53 -7.76 7.36
CA PHE A 31 -5.53 -7.78 8.42
C PHE A 31 -5.10 -8.73 9.53
N GLY A 32 -4.89 -8.19 10.74
CA GLY A 32 -4.67 -8.96 11.96
C GLY A 32 -5.88 -8.91 12.88
N THR A 33 -5.91 -9.74 13.92
CA THR A 33 -7.07 -9.86 14.81
C THR A 33 -7.48 -8.54 15.45
N SER A 34 -6.56 -7.63 15.78
CA SER A 34 -6.86 -6.38 16.47
C SER A 34 -6.55 -5.11 15.66
N GLY A 35 -6.21 -5.26 14.39
CA GLY A 35 -5.90 -4.12 13.54
C GLY A 35 -5.37 -4.51 12.17
N VAL A 36 -5.29 -3.53 11.29
CA VAL A 36 -4.77 -3.65 9.92
C VAL A 36 -3.45 -2.88 9.79
N ARG A 37 -2.52 -3.46 9.03
CA ARG A 37 -1.28 -2.82 8.63
C ARG A 37 -1.29 -2.63 7.11
N VAL A 38 -0.89 -1.45 6.65
CA VAL A 38 -0.64 -1.17 5.24
C VAL A 38 0.83 -0.79 5.06
N VAL A 39 1.53 -1.41 4.11
CA VAL A 39 2.94 -1.11 3.82
C VAL A 39 3.14 -1.00 2.33
N ALA A 40 3.77 0.08 1.88
CA ALA A 40 4.26 0.25 0.53
C ALA A 40 5.75 -0.05 0.49
N VAL A 41 6.15 -0.96 -0.39
CA VAL A 41 7.56 -1.35 -0.60
C VAL A 41 7.99 -1.07 -2.02
N THR A 42 9.20 -0.56 -2.19
CA THR A 42 9.83 -0.42 -3.51
C THR A 42 10.23 -1.78 -4.06
N LEU A 43 10.55 -1.86 -5.35
CA LEU A 43 11.04 -3.10 -5.97
C LEU A 43 12.39 -3.57 -5.41
N GLN A 44 13.15 -2.69 -4.76
CA GLN A 44 14.38 -2.99 -4.02
C GLN A 44 14.11 -3.40 -2.56
N CYS A 45 12.85 -3.67 -2.21
CA CYS A 45 12.40 -4.07 -0.88
C CYS A 45 12.63 -3.00 0.20
N ALA A 46 12.75 -1.72 -0.17
CA ALA A 46 12.77 -0.63 0.79
C ALA A 46 11.34 -0.23 1.17
N ILE A 47 11.09 0.13 2.44
CA ILE A 47 9.78 0.65 2.86
C ILE A 47 9.68 2.11 2.41
N ALA A 48 8.74 2.38 1.51
CA ALA A 48 8.43 3.73 1.04
C ALA A 48 7.46 4.45 1.99
N ALA A 49 6.47 3.73 2.51
CA ALA A 49 5.50 4.24 3.48
C ALA A 49 4.83 3.10 4.24
N GLN A 50 4.33 3.37 5.45
CA GLN A 50 3.54 2.41 6.21
C GLN A 50 2.56 3.09 7.16
N ALA A 51 1.45 2.42 7.44
CA ALA A 51 0.49 2.83 8.46
C ALA A 51 -0.09 1.61 9.17
N ARG A 52 -0.58 1.83 10.39
CA ARG A 52 -1.34 0.83 11.15
C ARG A 52 -2.56 1.48 11.77
N ARG A 53 -3.66 0.74 11.78
CA ARG A 53 -4.87 1.10 12.52
C ARG A 53 -5.35 -0.08 13.34
N SER A 54 -5.86 0.22 14.52
CA SER A 54 -6.46 -0.78 15.42
C SER A 54 -7.97 -0.68 15.35
N TYR A 55 -8.65 -1.79 15.61
CA TYR A 55 -10.09 -1.85 15.79
C TYR A 55 -10.43 -2.69 17.03
N PRO A 56 -11.58 -2.43 17.68
CA PRO A 56 -11.94 -3.09 18.92
C PRO A 56 -12.19 -4.59 18.72
N LEU A 57 -11.90 -5.35 19.78
CA LEU A 57 -12.42 -6.70 19.97
C LEU A 57 -13.57 -6.61 20.96
N LEU A 58 -14.73 -7.10 20.57
CA LEU A 58 -15.91 -7.13 21.41
C LEU A 58 -15.94 -8.45 22.17
N THR A 59 -16.23 -8.40 23.47
CA THR A 59 -16.44 -9.58 24.30
C THR A 59 -17.83 -9.52 24.94
N PRO A 60 -18.92 -9.58 24.15
CA PRO A 60 -20.28 -9.42 24.66
C PRO A 60 -20.66 -10.53 25.66
N HIS A 61 -20.04 -11.70 25.51
CA HIS A 61 -20.21 -12.85 26.40
C HIS A 61 -18.85 -13.42 26.82
N ARG A 62 -18.83 -14.10 27.97
CA ARG A 62 -17.61 -14.72 28.50
C ARG A 62 -17.09 -15.78 27.53
N GLY A 63 -15.83 -15.64 27.10
CA GLY A 63 -15.18 -16.56 26.18
C GLY A 63 -15.48 -16.30 24.69
N TRP A 64 -16.28 -15.27 24.38
CA TRP A 64 -16.55 -14.86 23.00
C TRP A 64 -15.64 -13.71 22.61
N THR A 65 -15.22 -13.71 21.35
CA THR A 65 -14.56 -12.58 20.71
C THR A 65 -15.29 -12.32 19.40
N GLU A 66 -15.88 -11.14 19.30
CA GLU A 66 -16.60 -10.67 18.13
C GLU A 66 -15.92 -9.42 17.57
N GLN A 67 -16.19 -9.14 16.30
CA GLN A 67 -15.71 -7.95 15.61
C GLN A 67 -16.83 -7.42 14.73
N ASN A 68 -16.92 -6.09 14.61
CA ASN A 68 -17.79 -5.46 13.63
C ASN A 68 -17.05 -5.38 12.29
N PRO A 69 -17.56 -5.97 11.20
CA PRO A 69 -16.93 -5.90 9.88
C PRO A 69 -16.70 -4.46 9.38
N SER A 70 -17.54 -3.53 9.81
CA SER A 70 -17.42 -2.11 9.43
C SER A 70 -16.12 -1.49 9.96
N ASP A 71 -15.68 -1.90 11.16
CA ASP A 71 -14.46 -1.39 11.79
C ASP A 71 -13.22 -1.80 10.99
N TRP A 72 -13.24 -3.00 10.38
CA TRP A 72 -12.16 -3.46 9.51
C TRP A 72 -12.03 -2.60 8.27
N VAL A 73 -13.17 -2.30 7.63
CA VAL A 73 -13.23 -1.50 6.41
C VAL A 73 -12.77 -0.09 6.69
N GLU A 74 -13.28 0.54 7.75
CA GLU A 74 -12.90 1.90 8.13
C GLU A 74 -11.39 2.01 8.44
N ALA A 75 -10.86 1.10 9.27
CA ALA A 75 -9.45 1.08 9.61
C ALA A 75 -8.55 0.85 8.37
N ALA A 76 -8.98 0.00 7.43
CA ALA A 76 -8.24 -0.25 6.20
C ALA A 76 -8.20 0.99 5.30
N PHE A 77 -9.33 1.68 5.13
CA PHE A 77 -9.37 2.93 4.37
C PHE A 77 -8.53 4.03 4.99
N GLN A 78 -8.56 4.19 6.32
CA GLN A 78 -7.72 5.16 7.03
C GLN A 78 -6.23 4.87 6.80
N ALA A 79 -5.79 3.62 7.07
CA ALA A 79 -4.40 3.23 6.90
C ALA A 79 -3.93 3.34 5.43
N LEU A 80 -4.78 2.96 4.47
CA LEU A 80 -4.46 3.08 3.06
C LEU A 80 -4.36 4.55 2.63
N THR A 81 -5.24 5.41 3.12
CA THR A 81 -5.21 6.86 2.84
C THR A 81 -3.90 7.48 3.30
N GLU A 82 -3.47 7.18 4.53
CA GLU A 82 -2.18 7.65 5.07
C GLU A 82 -0.98 7.19 4.24
N VAL A 83 -1.00 5.93 3.78
CA VAL A 83 0.08 5.39 2.94
C VAL A 83 0.08 6.09 1.59
N VAL A 84 -1.06 6.17 0.90
CA VAL A 84 -1.15 6.77 -0.43
C VAL A 84 -0.76 8.25 -0.42
N GLN A 85 -1.08 8.99 0.65
CA GLN A 85 -0.68 10.40 0.79
C GLN A 85 0.85 10.60 0.83
N GLN A 86 1.61 9.59 1.25
CA GLN A 86 3.07 9.61 1.30
C GLN A 86 3.72 9.13 -0.01
N LEU A 87 2.93 8.68 -0.99
CA LEU A 87 3.41 8.06 -2.23
C LEU A 87 3.29 8.97 -3.46
N GLN A 88 3.36 10.29 -3.29
CA GLN A 88 3.12 11.27 -4.37
C GLN A 88 4.06 11.10 -5.57
N ASP A 89 5.30 10.68 -5.31
CA ASP A 89 6.35 10.49 -6.32
C ASP A 89 6.48 9.03 -6.79
N TYR A 90 5.61 8.14 -6.32
CA TYR A 90 5.64 6.71 -6.62
C TYR A 90 4.49 6.26 -7.52
N HIS A 91 4.76 5.27 -8.36
CA HIS A 91 3.78 4.54 -9.14
C HIS A 91 3.38 3.26 -8.39
N ILE A 92 2.09 3.14 -8.03
CA ILE A 92 1.57 1.93 -7.41
C ILE A 92 1.35 0.87 -8.51
N CYS A 93 2.17 -0.18 -8.52
CA CYS A 93 2.11 -1.22 -9.54
C CYS A 93 1.34 -2.47 -9.09
N MET A 94 1.16 -2.65 -7.78
CA MET A 94 0.52 -3.82 -7.20
C MET A 94 -0.13 -3.50 -5.86
N VAL A 95 -1.27 -4.12 -5.59
CA VAL A 95 -1.90 -4.15 -4.26
C VAL A 95 -2.21 -5.60 -3.92
N TRP A 96 -1.77 -6.07 -2.76
CA TRP A 96 -2.08 -7.41 -2.28
C TRP A 96 -2.64 -7.37 -0.87
N PHE A 97 -3.53 -8.33 -0.58
CA PHE A 97 -4.21 -8.43 0.69
C PHE A 97 -3.90 -9.77 1.33
N ARG A 98 -3.66 -9.76 2.64
CA ARG A 98 -3.64 -10.95 3.47
C ARG A 98 -4.83 -10.90 4.42
N TRP A 99 -5.64 -11.95 4.36
CA TRP A 99 -6.76 -12.12 5.28
C TRP A 99 -6.28 -12.71 6.61
N MET A 100 -7.05 -12.45 7.67
CA MET A 100 -6.85 -13.06 8.98
C MET A 100 -6.87 -14.60 8.84
N GLN A 101 -5.87 -15.26 9.45
CA GLN A 101 -5.91 -16.71 9.70
C GLN A 101 -6.43 -16.96 11.11
#